data_AF-A0A4S5BT89-F1
#
_entry.id   AF-A0A4S5BT89-F1
#
_cell.length_a   1.000
_cell.length_b   1.000
_cell.length_c   1.000
_cell.angle_alpha   90.00
_cell.angle_beta   90.00
_cell.angle_gamma   90.00
#
_symmetry.space_group_name_H-M   'P 1'
#
loop_
_entity.id
_entity.type
_entity.pdbx_description
1 polymer ?
#
loop_
_entity_poly.entity_id
_entity_poly.type
_entity_poly.pdbx_seq_one_letter_code
_entity_poly.pdbx_strand_id
1 'polypeptide(L)'
;MKRLQEAAFDADDSNDSQWDGVEPLTAEQAEQWRRTHWQPSPWKVVQWQAIVSIALGLVIWGVSRDSAAIISWLYGTLAIWLPACMFAKVVVSKPELGVLVMFEMLKLLLNVVLLLMAPLLLDKVAWAYLLGAVVITVNMYWIAPIVMARYRRV
;
A
#
# COMPACT_ATOMS: atom_id res chain seq x y z
N MET A 1 8.62 -30.22 42.66
CA MET A 1 8.05 -29.02 41.99
C MET A 1 9.05 -28.36 41.04
N LYS A 2 10.33 -28.15 41.40
CA LYS A 2 11.35 -27.53 40.51
C LYS A 2 11.58 -28.25 39.15
N ARG A 3 11.64 -29.60 39.14
CA ARG A 3 11.82 -30.40 37.90
C ARG A 3 10.64 -30.39 36.93
N LEU A 4 9.43 -30.08 37.42
CA LEU A 4 8.26 -29.92 36.54
C LEU A 4 8.20 -28.52 35.92
N GLN A 5 8.92 -27.56 36.47
CA GLN A 5 9.11 -26.22 35.90
C GLN A 5 10.22 -26.21 34.86
N GLU A 6 11.33 -26.93 35.07
CA GLU A 6 12.37 -27.13 34.05
C GLU A 6 11.83 -27.88 32.82
N ALA A 7 11.07 -28.96 33.02
CA ALA A 7 10.47 -29.71 31.91
C ALA A 7 9.38 -28.93 31.13
N ALA A 8 8.77 -27.92 31.75
CA ALA A 8 7.80 -27.02 31.10
C ALA A 8 8.47 -25.80 30.45
N PHE A 9 9.72 -25.48 30.84
CA PHE A 9 10.52 -24.41 30.24
C PHE A 9 11.32 -24.90 29.01
N ASP A 10 11.64 -26.20 28.93
CA ASP A 10 12.34 -26.83 27.80
C ASP A 10 11.43 -27.29 26.65
N ALA A 11 10.11 -27.01 26.69
CA ALA A 11 9.14 -27.60 25.76
C ALA A 11 8.67 -26.67 24.62
N ASP A 12 9.30 -25.50 24.41
CA ASP A 12 8.86 -24.54 23.38
C ASP A 12 10.02 -23.90 22.58
N ASP A 13 11.09 -24.66 22.33
CA ASP A 13 12.24 -24.19 21.52
C ASP A 13 12.64 -25.19 20.41
N SER A 14 11.64 -25.82 19.78
CA SER A 14 11.88 -26.76 18.67
C SER A 14 11.03 -26.45 17.45
N ASN A 15 11.01 -25.19 17.00
CA ASN A 15 10.47 -24.82 15.69
C ASN A 15 11.51 -24.13 14.79
N ASP A 16 12.79 -24.43 14.99
CA ASP A 16 13.89 -23.86 14.21
C ASP A 16 14.12 -24.53 12.85
N SER A 17 13.37 -25.57 12.48
CA SER A 17 13.66 -26.38 11.30
C SER A 17 12.59 -26.39 10.19
N GLN A 18 11.61 -25.48 10.21
CA GLN A 18 10.61 -25.43 9.12
C GLN A 18 11.16 -24.78 7.82
N TRP A 19 12.32 -24.14 7.88
CA TRP A 19 12.97 -23.49 6.73
C TRP A 19 14.22 -24.22 6.22
N ASP A 20 14.65 -25.27 6.91
CA ASP A 20 15.80 -26.11 6.55
C ASP A 20 15.42 -27.11 5.46
N GLY A 21 15.23 -26.60 4.24
CA GLY A 21 14.90 -27.45 3.09
C GLY A 21 14.27 -26.74 1.91
N VAL A 22 14.18 -25.40 1.91
CA VAL A 22 13.70 -24.66 0.74
C VAL A 22 14.79 -24.68 -0.32
N GLU A 23 14.78 -25.73 -1.15
CA GLU A 23 15.65 -25.82 -2.31
C GLU A 23 15.35 -24.66 -3.27
N PRO A 24 16.34 -23.84 -3.66
CA PRO A 24 16.11 -22.72 -4.56
C PRO A 24 15.56 -23.23 -5.90
N LEU A 25 14.41 -22.71 -6.32
CA LEU A 25 13.74 -23.12 -7.56
C LEU A 25 14.72 -23.06 -8.74
N THR A 26 14.74 -24.11 -9.57
CA THR A 26 15.47 -24.07 -10.83
C THR A 26 14.88 -22.98 -11.74
N ALA A 27 15.68 -22.42 -12.67
CA ALA A 27 15.24 -21.31 -13.52
C ALA A 27 13.93 -21.63 -14.29
N GLU A 28 13.76 -22.88 -14.72
CA GLU A 28 12.55 -23.36 -15.39
C GLU A 28 11.36 -23.45 -14.43
N GLN A 29 11.56 -23.96 -13.22
CA GLN A 29 10.54 -24.00 -12.18
C GLN A 29 10.10 -22.59 -11.77
N ALA A 30 11.03 -21.64 -11.68
CA ALA A 30 10.73 -20.25 -11.38
C ALA A 30 9.91 -19.56 -12.51
N GLU A 31 10.16 -19.90 -13.78
CA GLU A 31 9.36 -19.39 -14.89
C GLU A 31 7.96 -19.99 -14.90
N GLN A 32 7.82 -21.32 -14.74
CA GLN A 32 6.52 -21.99 -14.64
C GLN A 32 5.72 -21.51 -13.42
N TRP A 33 6.40 -21.24 -12.30
CA TRP A 33 5.80 -20.65 -11.12
C TRP A 33 5.26 -19.25 -11.39
N ARG A 34 6.02 -18.37 -12.07
CA ARG A 34 5.53 -17.03 -12.46
C ARG A 34 4.34 -17.06 -13.43
N ARG A 35 4.24 -18.10 -14.27
CA ARG A 35 3.08 -18.27 -15.18
C ARG A 35 1.81 -18.67 -14.44
N THR A 36 1.95 -19.41 -13.33
CA THR A 36 0.82 -19.88 -12.52
C THR A 36 0.48 -18.94 -11.36
N HIS A 37 1.46 -18.19 -10.83
CA HIS A 37 1.29 -17.29 -9.69
C HIS A 37 1.14 -15.85 -10.16
N TRP A 38 -0.06 -15.30 -9.91
CA TRP A 38 -0.36 -13.93 -10.25
C TRP A 38 0.26 -12.95 -9.26
N GLN A 39 1.23 -12.15 -9.72
CA GLN A 39 1.69 -10.97 -9.00
C GLN A 39 1.04 -9.72 -9.61
N PRO A 40 0.12 -9.03 -8.91
CA PRO A 40 -0.43 -7.77 -9.38
C PRO A 40 0.70 -6.76 -9.59
N SER A 41 0.76 -6.16 -10.79
CA SER A 41 1.71 -5.07 -11.06
C SER A 41 1.43 -3.89 -10.11
N PRO A 42 2.46 -3.32 -9.45
CA PRO A 42 2.31 -2.16 -8.56
C PRO A 42 1.57 -0.99 -9.22
N TRP A 43 1.80 -0.77 -10.51
CA TRP A 43 1.16 0.30 -11.29
C TRP A 43 -0.36 0.18 -11.36
N LYS A 44 -0.89 -1.05 -11.42
CA LYS A 44 -2.35 -1.25 -11.47
C LYS A 44 -3.00 -0.82 -10.15
N VAL A 45 -2.35 -1.09 -9.03
CA VAL A 45 -2.85 -0.67 -7.70
C VAL A 45 -2.91 0.86 -7.62
N VAL A 46 -1.86 1.54 -8.08
CA VAL A 46 -1.78 3.01 -8.09
C VAL A 46 -2.83 3.65 -9.02
N GLN A 47 -3.14 3.02 -10.15
CA GLN A 47 -4.24 3.47 -11.01
C GLN A 47 -5.61 3.33 -10.33
N TRP A 48 -5.87 2.19 -9.70
CA TRP A 48 -7.12 1.96 -8.96
C TRP A 48 -7.29 2.92 -7.78
N GLN A 49 -6.19 3.26 -7.09
CA GLN A 49 -6.18 4.32 -6.07
C GLN A 49 -6.72 5.63 -6.59
N ALA A 50 -6.17 6.14 -7.69
CA ALA A 50 -6.63 7.39 -8.29
C ALA A 50 -8.09 7.31 -8.73
N ILE A 51 -8.47 6.25 -9.46
CA ILE A 51 -9.83 6.12 -10.02
C ILE A 51 -10.88 6.14 -8.92
N VAL A 52 -10.71 5.32 -7.88
CA VAL A 52 -11.71 5.20 -6.81
C VAL A 52 -11.73 6.43 -5.92
N SER A 53 -10.58 6.99 -5.56
CA SER A 53 -10.54 8.22 -4.75
C SER A 53 -11.16 9.41 -5.50
N ILE A 54 -10.93 9.54 -6.81
CA ILE A 54 -11.57 10.58 -7.64
C ILE A 54 -13.07 10.34 -7.72
N ALA A 55 -13.51 9.11 -8.01
CA ALA A 55 -14.93 8.78 -8.11
C ALA A 55 -15.67 9.11 -6.80
N LEU A 56 -15.09 8.77 -5.65
CA LEU A 56 -15.69 9.07 -4.35
C LEU A 56 -15.65 10.57 -4.03
N GLY A 57 -14.58 11.27 -4.43
CA GLY A 57 -14.50 12.73 -4.31
C GLY A 57 -15.63 13.44 -5.07
N LEU A 58 -15.98 12.95 -6.27
CA LEU A 58 -17.11 13.47 -7.05
C LEU A 58 -18.46 13.21 -6.37
N VAL A 59 -18.65 12.02 -5.77
CA VAL A 59 -19.85 11.70 -4.98
C VAL A 59 -19.98 12.63 -3.79
N ILE A 60 -18.88 12.83 -3.04
CA ILE A 60 -18.83 13.73 -1.89
C ILE A 60 -19.19 15.16 -2.30
N TRP A 61 -18.62 15.66 -3.39
CA TRP A 61 -18.90 16.99 -3.88
C TRP A 61 -20.36 17.16 -4.34
N GLY A 62 -20.93 16.15 -4.99
CA GLY A 62 -22.34 16.15 -5.39
C GLY A 62 -23.29 16.28 -4.20
N VAL A 63 -22.95 15.67 -3.06
CA VAL A 63 -23.74 15.71 -1.84
C VAL A 63 -23.49 16.99 -1.03
N SER A 64 -22.23 17.34 -0.79
CA SER A 64 -21.87 18.47 0.08
C SER A 64 -22.07 19.83 -0.58
N ARG A 65 -21.89 19.90 -1.92
CA ARG A 65 -21.77 21.14 -2.70
C ARG A 65 -20.75 22.14 -2.15
N ASP A 66 -19.81 21.67 -1.33
CA ASP A 66 -18.77 22.48 -0.71
C ASP A 66 -17.45 22.33 -1.48
N SER A 67 -16.99 23.44 -2.07
CA SER A 67 -15.72 23.50 -2.78
C SER A 67 -14.53 23.19 -1.87
N ALA A 68 -14.56 23.59 -0.59
CA ALA A 68 -13.47 23.30 0.34
C ALA A 68 -13.35 21.78 0.62
N ALA A 69 -14.48 21.07 0.63
CA ALA A 69 -14.51 19.62 0.85
C ALA A 69 -13.85 18.87 -0.31
N ILE A 70 -14.22 19.16 -1.56
CA ILE A 70 -13.62 18.49 -2.74
C ILE A 70 -12.15 18.85 -2.90
N ILE A 71 -11.76 20.11 -2.70
CA ILE A 71 -10.36 20.53 -2.81
C ILE A 71 -9.50 19.81 -1.76
N SER A 72 -9.98 19.76 -0.51
CA SER A 72 -9.28 19.05 0.58
C SER A 72 -9.18 17.55 0.31
N TRP A 73 -10.24 16.94 -0.25
CA TRP A 73 -10.25 15.54 -0.64
C TRP A 73 -9.23 15.21 -1.75
N LEU A 74 -9.22 16.02 -2.82
CA LEU A 74 -8.30 15.84 -3.94
C LEU A 74 -6.85 16.05 -3.48
N TYR A 75 -6.62 17.03 -2.60
CA TYR A 75 -5.32 17.24 -1.98
C TYR A 75 -4.85 16.01 -1.18
N GLY A 76 -5.71 15.47 -0.31
CA GLY A 76 -5.40 14.24 0.45
C GLY A 76 -5.16 13.02 -0.45
N THR A 77 -5.88 12.92 -1.56
CA THR A 77 -5.65 11.88 -2.58
C THR A 77 -4.26 12.04 -3.22
N LEU A 78 -3.91 13.26 -3.65
CA LEU A 78 -2.60 13.55 -4.23
C LEU A 78 -1.46 13.31 -3.24
N ALA A 79 -1.67 13.64 -1.97
CA ALA A 79 -0.68 13.46 -0.92
C ALA A 79 -0.20 12.02 -0.79
N ILE A 80 -1.08 11.04 -1.03
CA ILE A 80 -0.72 9.61 -1.01
C ILE A 80 -0.33 9.09 -2.40
N TRP A 81 -1.05 9.54 -3.44
CA TRP A 81 -0.88 9.01 -4.79
C TRP A 81 0.46 9.39 -5.43
N LEU A 82 0.94 10.61 -5.21
CA LEU A 82 2.25 11.06 -5.74
C LEU A 82 3.41 10.21 -5.21
N PRO A 83 3.58 10.03 -3.88
CA PRO A 83 4.58 9.12 -3.34
C PRO A 83 4.44 7.68 -3.86
N ALA A 84 3.20 7.18 -3.99
CA ALA A 84 2.93 5.84 -4.48
C ALA A 84 3.35 5.63 -5.94
N CYS A 85 3.08 6.61 -6.82
CA CYS A 85 3.54 6.61 -8.22
C CYS A 85 5.07 6.53 -8.31
N MET A 86 5.75 7.35 -7.50
CA MET A 86 7.21 7.40 -7.50
C MET A 86 7.80 6.06 -7.06
N PHE A 87 7.24 5.47 -5.99
CA PHE A 87 7.65 4.16 -5.50
C PHE A 87 7.38 3.03 -6.52
N ALA A 88 6.20 3.01 -7.16
CA ALA A 88 5.86 2.02 -8.18
C ALA A 88 6.82 2.05 -9.38
N LYS A 89 7.24 3.24 -9.81
CA LYS A 89 8.27 3.39 -10.85
C LYS A 89 9.58 2.76 -10.43
N VAL A 90 10.04 3.02 -9.20
CA VAL A 90 11.31 2.52 -8.68
C VAL A 90 11.30 1.01 -8.53
N VAL A 91 10.22 0.42 -8.00
CA VAL A 91 10.07 -1.04 -7.90
C VAL A 91 10.25 -1.72 -9.25
N VAL A 92 9.72 -1.14 -10.33
CA VAL A 92 9.84 -1.70 -11.68
C VAL A 92 11.22 -1.49 -12.31
N SER A 93 11.88 -0.37 -12.00
CA SER A 93 13.13 0.02 -12.68
C SER A 93 14.41 -0.35 -11.91
N LYS A 94 14.33 -0.48 -10.58
CA LYS A 94 15.45 -0.74 -9.68
C LYS A 94 14.99 -1.62 -8.51
N PRO A 95 14.96 -2.96 -8.68
CA PRO A 95 14.47 -3.89 -7.63
C PRO A 95 15.49 -4.11 -6.49
N GLU A 96 16.51 -3.28 -6.36
CA GLU A 96 17.55 -3.39 -5.33
C GLU A 96 17.00 -2.99 -3.96
N LEU A 97 17.16 -3.86 -2.94
CA LEU A 97 16.61 -3.64 -1.60
C LEU A 97 17.02 -2.29 -1.00
N GLY A 98 18.28 -1.89 -1.11
CA GLY A 98 18.75 -0.61 -0.57
C GLY A 98 18.05 0.60 -1.20
N VAL A 99 17.83 0.56 -2.52
CA VAL A 99 17.10 1.60 -3.25
C VAL A 99 15.63 1.61 -2.83
N LEU A 100 15.01 0.44 -2.70
CA LEU A 100 13.62 0.32 -2.25
C LEU A 100 13.41 0.90 -0.85
N VAL A 101 14.29 0.58 0.11
CA VAL A 101 14.22 1.10 1.48
C VAL A 101 14.40 2.62 1.49
N MET A 102 15.37 3.15 0.74
CA MET A 102 15.56 4.60 0.62
C MET A 102 14.32 5.31 0.09
N PHE A 103 13.71 4.76 -0.97
CA PHE A 103 12.50 5.33 -1.54
C PHE A 103 11.27 5.16 -0.66
N GLU A 104 11.20 4.11 0.16
CA GLU A 104 10.16 3.95 1.18
C GLU A 104 10.25 5.07 2.23
N MET A 105 11.46 5.39 2.70
CA MET A 105 11.66 6.51 3.63
C MET A 105 11.32 7.86 3.00
N LEU A 106 11.72 8.07 1.75
CA LEU A 106 11.36 9.26 0.99
C LEU A 106 9.84 9.38 0.81
N LYS A 107 9.14 8.26 0.57
CA LYS A 107 7.68 8.19 0.45
C LYS A 107 7.00 8.61 1.76
N LEU A 108 7.48 8.09 2.89
CA LEU A 108 6.97 8.46 4.23
C LEU A 108 7.20 9.94 4.53
N LEU A 109 8.40 10.43 4.27
CA LEU A 109 8.72 11.85 4.41
C LEU A 109 7.79 12.72 3.55
N LEU A 110 7.57 12.31 2.29
CA LEU A 110 6.73 13.06 1.35
C LEU A 110 5.26 13.10 1.81
N ASN A 111 4.73 11.99 2.35
CA ASN A 111 3.40 11.99 2.96
C ASN A 111 3.28 13.00 4.10
N VAL A 112 4.25 13.03 5.02
CA VAL A 112 4.25 13.96 6.16
C VAL A 112 4.37 15.40 5.68
N VAL A 113 5.29 15.69 4.76
CA VAL A 113 5.51 17.04 4.22
C VAL A 113 4.26 17.54 3.50
N LEU A 114 3.64 16.71 2.65
CA LEU A 114 2.41 17.09 1.95
C LEU A 114 1.25 17.32 2.93
N LEU A 115 1.11 16.50 3.97
CA LEU A 115 0.07 16.72 4.97
C LEU A 115 0.27 18.03 5.74
N LEU A 116 1.52 18.35 6.12
CA LEU A 116 1.87 19.61 6.78
C LEU A 116 1.74 20.83 5.86
N MET A 117 1.91 20.64 4.55
CA MET A 117 1.71 21.67 3.53
C MET A 117 0.24 21.98 3.26
N ALA A 118 -0.71 21.13 3.69
CA ALA A 118 -2.12 21.33 3.41
C ALA A 118 -2.67 22.70 3.87
N PRO A 119 -2.37 23.20 5.09
CA PRO A 119 -2.83 24.52 5.54
C PRO A 119 -2.10 25.69 4.86
N LEU A 120 -0.95 25.43 4.22
CA LEU A 120 -0.18 26.45 3.51
C LEU A 120 -0.68 26.64 2.07
N LEU A 121 -1.23 25.58 1.47
CA LEU A 121 -1.66 25.57 0.07
C LEU A 121 -3.17 25.79 -0.09
N LEU A 122 -3.96 25.58 0.97
CA LEU A 122 -5.42 25.65 0.92
C LEU A 122 -5.93 26.78 1.82
N ASP A 123 -6.76 27.67 1.26
CA ASP A 123 -7.41 28.76 2.00
C ASP A 123 -8.32 28.25 3.13
N LYS A 124 -8.96 27.10 2.92
CA LYS A 124 -9.81 26.41 3.90
C LYS A 124 -9.59 24.91 3.83
N VAL A 125 -9.01 24.35 4.88
CA VAL A 125 -8.78 22.90 5.00
C VAL A 125 -9.97 22.24 5.68
N ALA A 126 -10.67 21.39 4.94
CA ALA A 126 -11.69 20.51 5.48
C ALA A 126 -11.06 19.18 5.90
N TRP A 127 -10.47 19.17 7.10
CA TRP A 127 -9.66 18.06 7.63
C TRP A 127 -10.31 16.69 7.52
N ALA A 128 -11.62 16.58 7.78
CA ALA A 128 -12.34 15.31 7.67
C ALA A 128 -12.27 14.70 6.26
N TYR A 129 -12.38 15.54 5.22
CA TYR A 129 -12.33 15.09 3.83
C TYR A 129 -10.90 14.80 3.39
N LEU A 130 -9.93 15.61 3.82
CA LEU A 130 -8.53 15.36 3.54
C LEU A 130 -8.05 14.03 4.15
N LEU A 131 -8.35 13.80 5.43
CA LEU A 131 -8.00 12.56 6.12
C LEU A 131 -8.81 11.37 5.59
N GLY A 132 -10.09 11.58 5.27
CA GLY A 132 -10.92 10.56 4.62
C GLY A 132 -10.32 10.08 3.30
N ALA A 133 -9.86 11.01 2.46
CA ALA A 133 -9.18 10.70 1.21
C ALA A 133 -7.88 9.90 1.44
N VAL A 134 -7.07 10.31 2.43
CA VAL A 134 -5.85 9.59 2.81
C VAL A 134 -6.16 8.15 3.21
N VAL A 135 -7.10 7.96 4.14
CA VAL A 135 -7.49 6.63 4.64
C VAL A 135 -7.96 5.74 3.50
N ILE A 136 -8.86 6.23 2.64
CA ILE A 136 -9.40 5.44 1.53
C ILE A 136 -8.33 5.10 0.50
N THR A 137 -7.47 6.07 0.16
CA THR A 137 -6.39 5.84 -0.81
C THR A 137 -5.41 4.77 -0.30
N VAL A 138 -5.05 4.80 0.99
CA VAL A 138 -4.18 3.79 1.61
C VAL A 138 -4.86 2.41 1.62
N ASN A 139 -6.15 2.34 1.95
CA ASN A 139 -6.89 1.06 2.01
C ASN A 139 -7.01 0.35 0.66
N MET A 140 -6.81 1.06 -0.44
CA MET A 140 -6.88 0.47 -1.78
C MET A 140 -5.78 -0.57 -2.06
N TYR A 141 -4.71 -0.61 -1.27
CA TYR A 141 -3.70 -1.67 -1.38
C TYR A 141 -4.31 -3.09 -1.24
N TRP A 142 -5.31 -3.26 -0.39
CA TRP A 142 -5.97 -4.55 -0.17
C TRP A 142 -7.16 -4.75 -1.12
N ILE A 143 -7.89 -3.67 -1.43
CA ILE A 143 -9.11 -3.73 -2.22
C ILE A 143 -8.79 -3.95 -3.71
N ALA A 144 -7.79 -3.25 -4.26
CA ALA A 144 -7.47 -3.33 -5.68
C ALA A 144 -7.11 -4.76 -6.14
N PRO A 145 -6.26 -5.53 -5.42
CA PRO A 145 -5.99 -6.93 -5.76
C PRO A 145 -7.24 -7.81 -5.77
N ILE A 146 -8.15 -7.63 -4.81
CA ILE A 146 -9.40 -8.40 -4.72
C ILE A 146 -10.31 -8.09 -5.91
N VAL A 147 -10.50 -6.81 -6.23
CA VAL A 147 -11.33 -6.37 -7.37
C VAL A 147 -10.72 -6.87 -8.68
N MET A 148 -9.40 -6.77 -8.84
CA MET A 148 -8.68 -7.28 -10.02
C MET A 148 -8.72 -8.81 -10.14
N ALA A 149 -8.76 -9.54 -9.02
CA ALA A 149 -8.94 -10.99 -9.03
C ALA A 149 -10.36 -11.38 -9.43
N ARG A 150 -11.35 -10.55 -9.14
CA ARG A 150 -12.77 -10.78 -9.46
C ARG A 150 -13.08 -10.51 -10.93
N TYR A 151 -12.52 -9.45 -11.52
CA TYR A 151 -12.71 -9.08 -12.93
C TYR A 151 -12.15 -10.08 -13.95
N ARG A 152 -11.35 -11.06 -13.52
CA ARG A 152 -10.76 -12.10 -14.40
C ARG A 152 -11.44 -13.45 -14.27
N ARG A 153 -12.31 -13.63 -13.29
CA ARG A 153 -13.13 -14.85 -13.12
C ARG A 153 -14.48 -14.76 -13.84
N VAL A 154 -14.77 -13.60 -14.44
CA VAL A 154 -15.91 -13.33 -15.31
C VAL A 154 -15.36 -13.18 -16.72
#